data_AF-A0A126T2G0-F1
#
_entry.id   AF-A0A126T2G0-F1
#
_cell.length_a   1.000
_cell.length_b   1.000
_cell.length_c   1.000
_cell.angle_alpha   90.00
_cell.angle_beta   90.00
_cell.angle_gamma   90.00
#
_symmetry.space_group_name_H-M   'P 1'
#
loop_
_entity.id
_entity.type
_entity.pdbx_description
1 polymer ?
#
loop_
_entity_poly.entity_id
_entity_poly.type
_entity_poly.pdbx_seq_one_letter_code
_entity_poly.pdbx_strand_id
1 'polypeptide(L)' 'MKILNLSLPDFVLCYIKELASKKGVSIINSLRARAERADKAAFQAVLAKVPRREPLVGDEL' A
#
# COMPACT_ATOMS: atom_id res chain seq x y z
N MET A 1 -13.50 13.00 -2.54
CA MET A 1 -12.65 11.99 -1.86
C MET A 1 -11.53 11.58 -2.80
N LYS A 2 -10.27 11.82 -2.44
CA LYS A 2 -9.11 11.43 -3.28
C LYS A 2 -8.85 9.93 -3.02
N ILE A 3 -9.19 9.09 -3.99
CA ILE A 3 -8.73 7.69 -3.98
C ILE A 3 -7.21 7.79 -4.13
N LEU A 4 -6.46 7.16 -3.21
CA LEU A 4 -5.00 7.08 -3.31
C LEU A 4 -4.68 6.63 -4.74
N ASN A 5 -3.95 7.45 -5.50
CA ASN A 5 -3.42 7.09 -6.82
C ASN A 5 -2.27 6.08 -6.61
N LEU A 6 -2.72 4.92 -6.17
CA LEU A 6 -2.16 3.60 -6.10
C LEU A 6 -1.40 3.10 -7.33
N SER A 7 -0.33 3.73 -7.86
CA SER A 7 0.41 3.11 -8.98
C SER A 7 1.17 1.88 -8.45
N LEU A 8 0.42 0.79 -8.31
CA LEU A 8 0.89 -0.49 -7.81
C LEU A 8 1.20 -1.39 -9.00
N PRO A 9 2.36 -2.08 -9.01
CA PRO A 9 2.64 -3.10 -9.99
C PRO A 9 1.52 -4.16 -10.04
N ASP A 10 1.23 -4.68 -11.23
CA ASP A 10 0.11 -5.59 -11.48
C ASP A 10 0.10 -6.83 -10.57
N PHE A 11 1.29 -7.32 -10.18
CA PHE A 11 1.40 -8.46 -9.26
C PHE A 11 0.82 -8.15 -7.87
N VAL A 12 0.99 -6.92 -7.37
CA VAL A 12 0.46 -6.48 -6.07
C VAL A 12 -1.05 -6.31 -6.16
N LEU A 13 -1.53 -5.75 -7.26
CA LEU A 13 -2.97 -5.61 -7.52
C LEU A 13 -3.65 -6.98 -7.62
N CYS A 14 -3.02 -7.95 -8.28
CA CYS A 14 -3.52 -9.32 -8.39
C CYS A 14 -3.64 -9.99 -7.01
N TYR A 15 -2.60 -9.88 -6.18
CA TYR A 15 -2.60 -10.46 -4.84
C TYR A 15 -3.65 -9.83 -3.92
N ILE A 16 -3.80 -8.50 -3.94
CA ILE A 16 -4.79 -7.81 -3.11
C ILE A 16 -6.22 -8.13 -3.59
N LYS A 17 -6.46 -8.22 -4.91
CA LYS A 17 -7.74 -8.65 -5.49
C LYS A 17 -8.11 -10.05 -5.00
N GLU A 18 -7.18 -10.99 -5.02
CA GLU A 18 -7.41 -12.37 -4.57
C GLU A 18 -7.82 -12.40 -3.08
N LEU A 19 -7.10 -11.66 -2.24
CA LEU A 19 -7.39 -11.55 -0.81
C LEU A 19 -8.74 -10.86 -0.52
N ALA A 20 -9.09 -9.85 -1.32
CA ALA A 20 -10.35 -9.14 -1.25
C ALA A 20 -11.53 -10.06 -1.64
N SER A 21 -11.38 -10.81 -2.74
CA SER A 21 -12.37 -11.77 -3.24
C SER A 21 -12.62 -12.91 -2.24
N LYS A 22 -11.57 -13.46 -1.63
CA LYS A 22 -11.70 -14.51 -0.59
C LYS A 22 -12.47 -14.07 0.65
N LYS A 23 -12.49 -12.77 0.94
CA LYS A 23 -13.18 -12.22 2.12
C LYS A 23 -14.51 -11.53 1.78
N GLY A 24 -14.87 -11.42 0.49
CA GLY A 24 -16.06 -10.70 0.04
C GLY A 24 -16.06 -9.21 0.35
N VAL A 25 -14.88 -8.58 0.48
CA VAL A 25 -14.76 -7.15 0.86
C VAL A 25 -14.06 -6.37 -0.25
N SER A 26 -14.46 -5.11 -0.47
CA SER A 26 -13.74 -4.19 -1.36
C SER A 26 -12.25 -4.08 -0.99
N ILE A 27 -11.40 -3.99 -2.01
CA ILE A 27 -9.95 -3.80 -1.87
C ILE A 27 -9.63 -2.63 -0.93
N ILE A 28 -10.31 -1.49 -1.09
CA ILE A 28 -10.10 -0.30 -0.26
C ILE A 28 -10.41 -0.60 1.21
N ASN A 29 -11.49 -1.32 1.46
CA ASN A 29 -11.89 -1.70 2.82
C ASN A 29 -10.92 -2.72 3.43
N SER A 30 -10.40 -3.66 2.62
CA SER A 30 -9.37 -4.61 3.05
C SER A 30 -8.07 -3.91 3.43
N LEU A 31 -7.63 -2.93 2.64
CA LEU A 31 -6.47 -2.10 2.94
C LEU A 31 -6.68 -1.27 4.21
N ARG A 32 -7.86 -0.64 4.36
CA ARG A 32 -8.21 0.13 5.57
C ARG A 32 -8.17 -0.73 6.83
N ALA A 33 -8.85 -1.88 6.81
CA ALA A 33 -8.90 -2.80 7.96
C ALA A 33 -7.53 -3.42 8.30
N ARG A 34 -6.61 -3.50 7.34
CA ARG A 34 -5.22 -3.89 7.59
C ARG A 34 -4.41 -2.73 8.16
N ALA A 35 -4.59 -1.52 7.65
CA ALA A 35 -3.92 -0.32 8.16
C ALA A 35 -4.31 -0.03 9.62
N GLU A 36 -5.58 -0.23 9.99
CA GLU A 36 -6.06 -0.06 11.38
C GLU A 36 -5.40 -1.03 12.36
N ARG A 37 -5.05 -2.24 11.93
CA ARG A 37 -4.37 -3.26 12.75
C ARG A 37 -2.85 -3.16 12.69
N ALA A 38 -2.30 -2.28 11.87
CA ALA A 38 -0.86 -2.17 11.69
C ALA A 38 -0.21 -1.50 12.89
N ASP A 39 0.94 -2.04 13.33
CA ASP A 39 1.77 -1.39 14.33
C ASP A 39 2.46 -0.16 13.71
N LYS A 40 2.03 1.02 14.16
CA LYS A 40 2.54 2.30 13.67
C LYS A 40 4.01 2.50 14.02
N ALA A 41 4.47 2.02 15.18
CA ALA A 41 5.86 2.16 15.60
C ALA A 41 6.78 1.28 14.75
N ALA A 42 6.39 0.02 14.53
CA ALA A 42 7.11 -0.89 13.65
C ALA A 42 7.17 -0.36 12.21
N PHE A 43 6.07 0.20 11.71
CA PHE A 43 6.02 0.84 10.40
C PHE A 43 7.02 2.01 10.30
N GLN A 44 7.06 2.90 11.29
CA GLN A 44 8.01 4.02 11.31
C GLN A 44 9.46 3.54 11.40
N ALA A 45 9.74 2.47 12.15
CA ALA A 45 11.07 1.88 12.23
C ALA A 45 11.55 1.31 10.89
N VAL A 46 10.63 0.76 10.07
CA VAL A 46 10.94 0.34 8.70
C VAL A 46 11.18 1.56 7.81
N LEU A 47 10.31 2.57 7.87
CA LEU A 47 10.48 3.80 7.09
C LEU A 47 11.80 4.51 7.39
N ALA A 48 12.25 4.52 8.64
CA ALA A 48 13.52 5.11 9.03
C ALA A 48 14.75 4.44 8.37
N LYS A 49 14.62 3.17 7.94
CA LYS A 49 15.67 2.45 7.21
C LYS A 49 15.71 2.78 5.72
N VAL A 50 14.64 3.39 5.19
CA VAL A 50 14.58 3.77 3.78
C VAL A 50 15.52 4.97 3.58
N PRO A 51 16.60 4.83 2.80
CA PRO A 51 17.52 5.93 2.55
C PRO A 51 16.77 7.03 1.81
N ARG A 52 17.01 8.29 2.22
CA ARG A 52 16.54 9.45 1.47
C ARG A 52 17.38 9.56 0.20
N ARG A 53 16.85 9.04 -0.90
CA ARG A 53 17.38 9.25 -2.24
C ARG A 53 16.62 10.40 -2.90
N GLU A 54 17.30 11.15 -3.76
CA GLU A 54 16.62 12.05 -4.69
C GLU A 54 15.71 11.21 -5.61
N PRO A 55 14.48 11.66 -5.90
CA PRO A 55 13.64 11.02 -6.90
C PRO A 55 14.38 10.91 -8.22
N LEU A 56 14.31 9.75 -8.86
CA LEU A 56 14.91 9.58 -10.17
C LEU A 56 14.02 10.28 -11.22
N VAL A 57 14.64 10.73 -12.31
CA VAL A 57 13.90 11.24 -13.47
C VAL A 57 12.95 10.14 -13.95
N GLY A 58 11.63 10.37 -13.84
CA GLY A 58 10.58 9.39 -14.15
C GLY A 58 9.81 8.83 -12.94
N ASP A 59 10.23 9.12 -11.70
CA ASP A 59 9.46 8.78 -10.48
C ASP A 59 8.21 9.69 -10.27
N GLU A 60 7.97 10.67 -11.17
CA GLU A 60 6.95 11.72 -11.02
C GLU A 60 5.52 11.35 -11.50
N LEU A 61 5.28 10.10 -11.93
CA LEU A 61 4.01 9.69 -12.57
C LEU A 61 3.08 8.82 -11.70
#